data_AF-V4JGL9-F1
#
_entry.id   AF-V4JGL9-F1
#
_cell.length_a   1.000
_cell.length_b   1.000
_cell.length_c   1.000
_cell.angle_alpha   90.00
_cell.angle_beta   90.00
_cell.angle_gamma   90.00
#
_symmetry.space_group_name_H-M   'P 1'
#
loop_
_entity.id
_entity.type
_entity.pdbx_description
1 polymer ?
#
loop_
_entity_poly.entity_id
_entity_poly.type
_entity_poly.pdbx_seq_one_letter_code
_entity_poly.pdbx_strand_id
1 'polypeptide(L)'
;MFLKTPQPVEAMLCLYVIALMLISLIERRIRLQMQEQQIERLPLRPAGMQTKKPTWRTIVDSFHGVHLATIERSGKVVQTTLKGLSDLRKQVLELLQVPITTYAGLGDGWWQFALE
;
A
#
# COMPACT_ATOMS: atom_id res chain seq x y z
N MET A 1 -12.77 32.19 16.25
CA MET A 1 -13.17 31.92 14.85
C MET A 1 -14.08 30.71 14.87
N PHE A 2 -15.40 30.94 14.81
CA PHE A 2 -16.41 29.88 14.89
C PHE A 2 -16.72 29.38 13.48
N LEU A 3 -16.53 28.09 13.23
CA LEU A 3 -16.97 27.43 12.00
C LEU A 3 -18.51 27.44 11.99
N LYS A 4 -19.09 28.19 11.05
CA LYS A 4 -20.50 28.58 11.01
C LYS A 4 -21.46 27.45 10.60
N THR A 5 -20.95 26.24 10.33
CA THR A 5 -21.75 25.03 10.07
C THR A 5 -20.99 23.76 10.51
N PRO A 6 -21.59 22.83 11.26
CA PRO A 6 -20.91 21.63 11.79
C PRO A 6 -20.79 20.45 10.80
N GLN A 7 -21.48 20.50 9.65
CA GLN A 7 -21.51 19.44 8.64
C GLN A 7 -20.13 19.00 8.06
N PRO A 8 -19.14 19.88 7.83
CA PRO A 8 -17.84 19.46 7.30
C PRO A 8 -17.05 18.57 8.27
N VAL A 9 -17.24 18.75 9.58
CA VAL A 9 -16.51 18.01 10.62
C VAL A 9 -17.00 16.56 10.67
N GLU A 10 -18.29 16.34 10.52
CA GLU A 10 -18.90 15.00 10.50
C GLU A 10 -18.49 14.21 9.25
N ALA A 11 -18.48 14.86 8.08
CA ALA A 11 -17.99 14.26 6.84
C ALA A 11 -16.51 13.87 6.93
N MET A 12 -15.66 14.74 7.50
CA MET A 12 -14.25 14.41 7.74
C MET A 12 -14.11 13.22 8.70
N LEU A 13 -14.87 13.18 9.79
CA LEU A 13 -14.83 12.07 10.73
C LEU A 13 -15.21 10.74 10.07
N CYS A 14 -16.25 10.74 9.22
CA CYS A 14 -16.64 9.56 8.45
C CYS A 14 -15.50 9.06 7.57
N LEU A 15 -14.83 9.95 6.82
CA LEU A 15 -13.67 9.60 6.00
C LEU A 15 -12.51 9.04 6.85
N TYR A 16 -12.26 9.59 8.04
CA TYR A 16 -11.25 9.05 8.96
C TYR A 16 -11.59 7.64 9.43
N VAL A 17 -12.86 7.36 9.77
CA VAL A 17 -13.29 6.01 10.18
C VAL A 17 -13.11 5.03 9.03
N ILE A 18 -13.47 5.40 7.80
CA ILE A 18 -13.26 4.56 6.61
C ILE A 18 -11.77 4.29 6.41
N ALA A 19 -10.92 5.32 6.49
CA ALA A 19 -9.48 5.16 6.35
C ALA A 19 -8.88 4.22 7.43
N LEU A 20 -9.30 4.36 8.69
CA LEU A 20 -8.86 3.48 9.78
C LEU A 20 -9.37 2.05 9.60
N MET A 21 -10.58 1.87 9.08
CA MET A 21 -11.13 0.56 8.75
C MET A 21 -10.30 -0.12 7.65
N LEU A 22 -9.97 0.60 6.59
CA LEU A 22 -9.10 0.09 5.52
C LEU A 22 -7.72 -0.30 6.06
N ILE A 23 -7.09 0.56 6.86
CA ILE A 23 -5.81 0.28 7.53
C ILE A 23 -5.90 -1.00 8.37
N SER A 24 -6.95 -1.14 9.18
CA SER A 24 -7.16 -2.29 10.05
C SER A 24 -7.37 -3.58 9.28
N LEU A 25 -8.09 -3.52 8.15
CA LEU A 25 -8.30 -4.67 7.24
C LEU A 25 -6.99 -5.11 6.59
N ILE A 26 -6.17 -4.16 6.12
CA ILE A 26 -4.86 -4.45 5.52
C ILE A 26 -3.95 -5.14 6.55
N GLU A 27 -3.84 -4.57 7.76
CA GLU A 27 -3.04 -5.19 8.83
C GLU A 27 -3.56 -6.58 9.22
N ARG A 28 -4.88 -6.74 9.32
CA ARG A 28 -5.51 -8.03 9.62
C ARG A 28 -5.17 -9.06 8.55
N ARG A 29 -5.25 -8.70 7.27
CA ARG A 29 -4.94 -9.61 6.16
C ARG A 29 -3.50 -10.11 6.21
N ILE A 30 -2.54 -9.21 6.38
CA ILE A 30 -1.13 -9.61 6.52
C ILE A 30 -0.94 -10.53 7.74
N ARG A 31 -1.52 -10.19 8.90
CA ARG A 31 -1.39 -11.02 10.11
C ARG A 31 -1.97 -12.43 9.91
N LEU A 32 -3.11 -12.55 9.22
CA LEU A 32 -3.71 -13.84 8.88
C LEU A 32 -2.82 -14.64 7.92
N GLN A 33 -2.33 -14.01 6.85
CA GLN A 33 -1.44 -14.66 5.90
C GLN A 33 -0.10 -15.09 6.52
N MET A 34 0.45 -14.29 7.44
CA MET A 34 1.64 -14.68 8.21
C MET A 34 1.37 -15.92 9.06
N GLN A 35 0.19 -16.05 9.68
CA GLN A 35 -0.19 -17.25 10.43
C GLN A 35 -0.36 -18.47 9.52
N GLU A 36 -1.02 -18.31 8.38
CA GLU A 36 -1.23 -19.37 7.40
C GLU A 36 0.09 -19.89 6.81
N GLN A 37 1.03 -18.99 6.49
CA GLN A 37 2.34 -19.33 5.94
C GLN A 37 3.39 -19.65 7.03
N GLN A 38 3.00 -19.70 8.31
CA GLN A 38 3.88 -19.94 9.47
C GLN A 38 5.10 -18.98 9.55
N ILE A 39 4.96 -17.76 9.05
CA ILE A 39 6.00 -16.74 9.10
C ILE A 39 5.92 -16.06 10.47
N GLU A 40 6.77 -16.48 11.41
CA GLU A 40 6.78 -15.88 12.76
C GLU A 40 7.23 -14.42 12.76
N ARG A 41 8.12 -14.03 11.83
CA ARG A 41 8.82 -12.74 11.87
C ARG A 41 9.17 -12.26 10.47
N LEU A 42 8.88 -10.99 10.21
CA LEU A 42 9.33 -10.30 9.00
C LEU A 42 10.33 -9.19 9.37
N PRO A 43 11.47 -9.06 8.67
CA PRO A 43 12.43 -7.99 8.89
C PRO A 43 11.96 -6.68 8.22
N LEU A 44 10.87 -6.08 8.74
CA LEU A 44 10.22 -4.91 8.13
C LEU A 44 10.68 -3.56 8.69
N ARG A 45 11.34 -3.54 9.85
CA ARG A 45 11.78 -2.28 10.48
C ARG A 45 13.08 -1.78 9.80
N PRO A 46 13.30 -0.45 9.68
CA PRO A 46 14.63 0.08 9.40
C PRO A 46 15.66 -0.56 10.35
N ALA A 47 16.77 -1.06 9.79
CA ALA A 47 17.78 -1.93 10.43
C ALA A 47 17.47 -3.44 10.51
N GLY A 48 16.44 -3.96 9.80
CA GLY A 48 16.22 -5.40 9.66
C GLY A 48 15.66 -6.08 10.91
N MET A 49 15.09 -5.31 11.84
CA MET A 49 14.54 -5.88 13.07
C MET A 49 13.28 -6.71 12.76
N GLN A 50 13.30 -7.94 13.26
CA GLN A 50 12.24 -8.92 13.16
C GLN A 50 10.95 -8.43 13.85
N THR A 51 9.85 -8.34 13.10
CA THR A 51 8.55 -7.90 13.61
C THR A 51 7.54 -9.04 13.56
N LYS A 52 6.95 -9.39 14.72
CA LYS A 52 5.92 -10.43 14.85
C LYS A 52 4.51 -9.95 14.50
N LYS A 53 4.26 -8.64 14.61
CA LYS A 53 2.96 -8.01 14.36
C LYS A 53 3.17 -6.77 13.49
N PRO A 54 3.13 -6.89 12.16
CA PRO A 54 3.28 -5.74 11.28
C PRO A 54 2.13 -4.76 11.51
N THR A 55 2.47 -3.48 11.60
CA THR A 55 1.52 -2.36 11.60
C THR A 55 1.56 -1.68 10.23
N TRP A 56 0.52 -0.94 9.88
CA TRP A 56 0.43 -0.20 8.64
C TRP A 56 1.65 0.67 8.38
N ARG A 57 2.12 1.39 9.40
CA ARG A 57 3.35 2.20 9.30
C ARG A 57 4.55 1.36 8.87
N THR A 58 4.77 0.22 9.53
CA THR A 58 5.89 -0.68 9.23
C THR A 58 5.79 -1.25 7.80
N ILE A 59 4.57 -1.55 7.35
CA ILE A 59 4.33 -2.04 5.99
C ILE A 59 4.69 -0.95 4.98
N VAL A 60 4.16 0.27 5.14
CA VAL A 60 4.45 1.41 4.25
C VAL A 60 5.94 1.74 4.24
N ASP A 61 6.58 1.77 5.42
CA ASP A 61 8.01 2.04 5.55
C ASP A 61 8.86 1.00 4.79
N SER A 62 8.42 -0.27 4.73
CA SER A 62 9.14 -1.32 3.99
C SER A 62 9.20 -1.07 2.48
N PHE A 63 8.20 -0.36 1.93
CA PHE A 63 8.14 0.05 0.53
C PHE A 63 8.81 1.40 0.25
N HIS A 64 9.36 2.06 1.27
CA HIS A 64 10.10 3.30 1.09
C HIS A 64 11.31 3.08 0.14
N GLY A 65 11.40 3.85 -0.94
CA GLY A 65 12.42 3.68 -1.98
C GLY A 65 12.09 2.62 -3.04
N VAL A 66 10.84 2.13 -3.10
CA VAL A 66 10.31 1.51 -4.33
C VAL A 66 9.85 2.62 -5.25
N HIS A 67 10.34 2.61 -6.48
CA HIS A 67 10.03 3.64 -7.47
C HIS A 67 9.45 2.99 -8.72
N LEU A 68 8.31 3.50 -9.17
CA LEU A 68 7.76 3.17 -10.47
C LEU A 68 8.30 4.19 -11.48
N ALA A 69 9.18 3.76 -12.38
CA ALA A 69 9.71 4.59 -13.44
C ALA A 69 8.88 4.38 -14.71
N THR A 70 8.17 5.41 -15.13
CA THR A 70 7.32 5.39 -16.32
C THR A 70 7.99 6.16 -17.44
N ILE A 71 8.11 5.55 -18.61
CA ILE A 71 8.63 6.18 -19.82
C ILE A 71 7.44 6.48 -20.74
N GLU A 72 7.17 7.76 -20.91
CA GLU A 72 6.15 8.26 -21.82
C GLU A 72 6.77 8.62 -23.17
N ARG A 73 6.14 8.17 -24.26
CA ARG A 73 6.37 8.75 -25.59
C ARG A 73 5.04 9.17 -26.18
N SER A 74 4.98 10.43 -26.61
CA SER A 74 3.83 10.98 -27.34
C SER A 74 2.48 10.80 -26.62
N GLY A 75 2.46 11.00 -25.29
CA GLY A 75 1.24 10.89 -24.48
C GLY A 75 0.77 9.45 -24.21
N LYS A 76 1.59 8.45 -24.53
CA LYS A 76 1.34 7.04 -24.19
C LYS A 76 2.48 6.53 -23.32
N VAL A 77 2.14 5.88 -22.21
CA VAL A 77 3.09 5.13 -21.40
C VAL A 77 3.56 3.92 -22.21
N VAL A 78 4.83 3.92 -22.60
CA VAL A 78 5.43 2.86 -23.42
C VAL A 78 6.05 1.78 -22.54
N GLN A 79 6.63 2.17 -21.39
CA GLN A 79 7.27 1.23 -20.47
C GLN A 79 7.13 1.69 -19.02
N THR A 80 6.77 0.75 -18.15
CA THR A 80 6.72 0.95 -16.70
C THR A 80 7.70 -0.01 -16.05
N THR A 81 8.73 0.52 -15.39
CA THR A 81 9.78 -0.27 -14.72
C THR A 81 9.70 -0.05 -13.22
N LEU A 82 9.46 -1.12 -12.46
CA LEU A 82 9.48 -1.10 -11.00
C LEU A 82 10.93 -1.26 -10.50
N LYS A 83 11.50 -0.21 -9.92
CA LYS A 83 12.83 -0.21 -9.30
C LYS A 83 12.73 -0.36 -7.78
N GLY A 84 13.71 -1.07 -7.21
CA GLY A 84 13.85 -1.21 -5.76
C GLY A 84 13.02 -2.34 -5.15
N LEU A 85 12.40 -3.23 -5.93
CA LEU A 85 11.65 -4.36 -5.35
C LEU A 85 12.59 -5.50 -4.94
N SER A 86 13.08 -5.44 -3.70
CA SER A 86 13.81 -6.53 -3.03
C SER A 86 12.90 -7.74 -2.77
N ASP A 87 13.49 -8.92 -2.54
CA ASP A 87 12.75 -10.16 -2.26
C ASP A 87 11.89 -10.06 -0.99
N LEU A 88 12.34 -9.31 0.03
CA LEU A 88 11.51 -8.97 1.18
C LEU A 88 10.22 -8.24 0.76
N ARG A 89 10.34 -7.29 -0.17
CA ARG A 89 9.19 -6.49 -0.63
C ARG A 89 8.24 -7.32 -1.47
N LYS A 90 8.75 -8.26 -2.27
CA LYS A 90 7.93 -9.27 -2.96
C LYS A 90 7.16 -10.14 -1.97
N GLN A 91 7.83 -10.60 -0.91
CA GLN A 91 7.19 -11.40 0.14
C GLN A 91 6.06 -10.61 0.84
N VAL A 92 6.26 -9.30 1.10
CA VAL A 92 5.19 -8.45 1.64
C VAL A 92 4.02 -8.30 0.67
N LEU A 93 4.29 -8.18 -0.65
CA LEU A 93 3.23 -8.16 -1.67
C LEU A 93 2.45 -9.48 -1.75
N GLU A 94 3.14 -10.62 -1.62
CA GLU A 94 2.51 -11.95 -1.57
C GLU A 94 1.61 -12.08 -0.34
N LEU A 95 2.05 -11.61 0.83
CA LEU A 95 1.24 -11.58 2.05
C LEU A 95 0.03 -10.64 1.94
N LEU A 96 0.14 -9.59 1.13
CA LEU A 96 -0.99 -8.72 0.78
C LEU A 96 -1.89 -9.33 -0.30
N GLN A 97 -1.47 -10.44 -0.91
CA GLN A 97 -2.08 -11.06 -2.09
C GLN A 97 -2.23 -10.09 -3.26
N VAL A 98 -1.22 -9.22 -3.45
CA VAL A 98 -1.16 -8.29 -4.57
C VAL A 98 -0.13 -8.80 -5.57
N PRO A 99 -0.56 -9.28 -6.75
CA PRO A 99 0.37 -9.70 -7.79
C PRO A 99 1.27 -8.54 -8.22
N ILE A 100 2.57 -8.80 -8.39
CA ILE A 100 3.52 -7.80 -8.90
C ILE A 100 3.13 -7.30 -10.30
N THR A 101 2.47 -8.15 -11.09
CA THR A 101 1.97 -7.84 -12.43
C THR A 101 0.96 -6.69 -12.44
N THR A 102 0.26 -6.46 -11.34
CA THR A 102 -0.62 -5.29 -11.16
C THR A 102 0.15 -3.97 -11.37
N TYR A 103 1.42 -3.92 -10.97
CA TYR A 103 2.25 -2.72 -11.13
C TYR A 103 2.86 -2.59 -12.53
N ALA A 104 2.94 -3.67 -13.30
CA ALA A 104 3.54 -3.66 -14.64
C ALA A 104 2.63 -2.95 -15.67
N GLY A 105 1.31 -3.01 -15.46
CA GLY A 105 0.33 -2.34 -16.31
C GLY A 105 -0.04 -0.92 -15.88
N LEU A 106 0.60 -0.37 -14.84
CA LEU A 106 0.31 0.98 -14.38
C LEU A 106 0.81 1.99 -15.41
N GLY A 107 -0.16 2.61 -16.09
CA GLY A 107 0.04 3.74 -16.99
C GLY A 107 -0.25 5.07 -16.30
N ASP A 108 -0.22 6.13 -17.11
CA ASP A 108 -0.65 7.46 -16.68
C ASP A 108 -2.16 7.46 -16.44
N GLY A 109 -2.62 8.13 -15.39
CA GLY A 109 -4.03 8.12 -15.00
C GLY A 109 -4.52 6.82 -14.35
N TRP A 110 -3.64 5.97 -13.78
CA TRP A 110 -4.05 4.73 -13.09
C TRP A 110 -5.06 4.92 -11.95
N TRP A 111 -5.18 6.14 -11.41
CA TRP A 111 -6.14 6.53 -10.37
C TRP A 111 -7.51 6.92 -10.93
N GLN A 112 -7.67 6.99 -12.26
CA GLN A 112 -8.96 7.18 -12.91
C GLN A 112 -9.68 5.84 -12.97
N PHE A 113 -10.35 5.49 -11.88
CA PHE A 113 -11.32 4.41 -11.88
C PHE A 113 -12.50 4.88 -12.73
N ALA A 114 -12.59 4.43 -13.98
CA ALA A 114 -13.79 4.64 -14.78
C ALA A 114 -14.96 4.01 -14.02
N LEU A 115 -15.88 4.85 -13.57
CA LEU A 115 -17.19 4.40 -13.11
C LEU A 115 -17.96 4.02 -14.36
N GLU A 116 -17.89 2.74 -14.74
CA GLU A 116 -18.86 2.12 -15.66
C GLU A 116 -20.23 1.96 -14.96
#